data_AF-A0A842WSF5-F1
#
_entry.id   AF-A0A842WSF5-F1
#
_cell.length_a   1.000
_cell.length_b   1.000
_cell.length_c   1.000
_cell.angle_alpha   90.00
_cell.angle_beta   90.00
_cell.angle_gamma   90.00
#
_symmetry.space_group_name_H-M   'P 1'
#
loop_
_entity.id
_entity.type
_entity.pdbx_description
1 polymer ?
#
loop_
_entity_poly.entity_id
_entity_poly.type
_entity_poly.pdbx_seq_one_letter_code
_entity_poly.pdbx_strand_id
1 'polypeptide(L)'
;MKAEKVKVELENLEAHMGNFRDRKFKMKGEVTYEELMLTIDDGKTVVRLHARNINNVHLEKKAIRIAAMNFEIRRDDDVSVVSGAIKLELKDESEAWYKALWS
;
A
#
# COMPACT_ATOMS: atom_id res chain seq x y z
N MET A 1 1.89 13.56 -2.80
CA MET A 1 1.89 13.48 -1.32
C MET A 1 3.02 12.57 -0.86
N LYS A 2 3.62 12.82 0.30
CA LYS A 2 4.72 12.02 0.86
C LYS A 2 4.61 11.95 2.38
N ALA A 3 4.87 10.77 2.96
CA ALA A 3 4.96 10.54 4.39
C ALA A 3 6.12 9.58 4.69
N GLU A 4 6.89 9.88 5.74
CA GLU A 4 8.07 9.09 6.11
C GLU A 4 7.82 8.24 7.36
N LYS A 5 8.56 7.13 7.48
CA LYS A 5 8.52 6.24 8.65
C LYS A 5 7.09 5.72 8.94
N VAL A 6 6.28 5.57 7.88
CA VAL A 6 4.91 5.08 7.96
C VAL A 6 4.94 3.58 8.21
N LYS A 7 4.20 3.13 9.20
CA LYS A 7 4.01 1.69 9.42
C LYS A 7 2.91 1.21 8.49
N VAL A 8 3.23 0.18 7.72
CA VAL A 8 2.35 -0.39 6.71
C VAL A 8 2.08 -1.84 7.05
N GLU A 9 0.81 -2.21 6.99
CA GLU A 9 0.36 -3.58 7.18
C GLU A 9 -0.40 -4.02 5.94
N LEU A 10 0.08 -5.10 5.32
CA LEU A 10 -0.56 -5.73 4.19
C LEU A 10 -1.24 -7.01 4.67
N GLU A 11 -2.51 -7.17 4.34
CA GLU A 11 -3.37 -8.25 4.84
C GLU A 11 -4.18 -8.88 3.70
N ASN A 12 -4.58 -10.14 3.89
CA ASN A 12 -5.41 -10.90 2.95
C ASN A 12 -4.82 -10.92 1.54
N LEU A 13 -3.49 -11.10 1.46
CA LEU A 13 -2.77 -11.10 0.20
C LEU A 13 -3.03 -12.38 -0.57
N GLU A 14 -3.34 -12.21 -1.85
CA GLU A 14 -3.49 -13.29 -2.81
C GLU A 14 -2.62 -12.97 -4.04
N ALA A 15 -1.69 -13.87 -4.37
CA ALA A 15 -0.80 -13.70 -5.49
C ALA A 15 -1.44 -14.23 -6.78
N HIS A 16 -1.51 -13.36 -7.78
CA HIS A 16 -2.02 -13.69 -9.12
C HIS A 16 -0.86 -14.05 -10.06
N MET A 17 0.30 -13.45 -9.84
CA MET A 17 1.54 -13.71 -10.58
C MET A 17 2.76 -13.55 -9.66
N GLY A 18 3.80 -14.33 -9.92
CA GLY A 18 5.05 -14.30 -9.17
C GLY A 18 5.08 -15.28 -7.98
N ASN A 19 6.13 -15.19 -7.18
CA ASN A 19 6.43 -16.16 -6.11
C ASN A 19 6.07 -15.66 -4.71
N PHE A 20 5.39 -14.53 -4.57
CA PHE A 20 5.00 -14.01 -3.25
C PHE A 20 3.98 -14.92 -2.58
N ARG A 21 4.34 -15.51 -1.43
CA ARG A 21 3.50 -16.49 -0.70
C ARG A 21 2.96 -15.96 0.62
N ASP A 22 3.45 -14.82 1.10
CA ASP A 22 3.02 -14.26 2.38
C ASP A 22 1.57 -13.76 2.26
N ARG A 23 0.68 -14.23 3.13
CA ARG A 23 -0.72 -13.75 3.17
C ARG A 23 -0.88 -12.43 3.92
N LYS A 24 0.13 -12.07 4.71
CA LYS A 24 0.20 -10.83 5.48
C LYS A 24 1.64 -10.51 5.79
N PHE A 25 2.00 -9.23 5.80
CA PHE A 25 3.28 -8.78 6.36
C PHE A 25 3.21 -7.31 6.76
N LYS A 26 4.19 -6.87 7.54
CA LYS A 26 4.33 -5.48 7.99
C LYS A 26 5.67 -4.94 7.55
N MET A 27 5.68 -3.67 7.17
CA MET A 27 6.89 -2.94 6.82
C MET A 27 6.82 -1.53 7.40
N LYS A 28 7.95 -0.84 7.40
CA LYS A 28 8.00 0.57 7.79
C LYS A 28 8.87 1.31 6.79
N GLY A 29 8.26 2.25 6.07
CA GLY A 29 8.90 2.86 4.91
C GLY A 29 8.45 4.28 4.64
N GLU A 30 8.93 4.79 3.51
CA GLU A 30 8.43 5.99 2.88
C GLU A 30 7.20 5.63 2.04
N VAL A 31 6.14 6.44 2.14
CA VAL A 31 4.94 6.32 1.33
C VAL A 31 4.81 7.58 0.48
N THR A 32 4.71 7.40 -0.83
CA THR A 32 4.46 8.49 -1.78
C THR A 32 3.18 8.21 -2.57
N TYR A 33 2.47 9.27 -2.91
CA TYR A 33 1.36 9.23 -3.86
C TYR A 33 1.53 10.35 -4.86
N GLU A 34 1.93 9.99 -6.08
CA GLU A 34 2.23 10.89 -7.19
C GLU A 34 1.81 10.25 -8.51
N GLU A 35 1.39 11.05 -9.49
CA GLU A 35 1.01 10.55 -10.82
C GLU A 35 0.05 9.34 -10.80
N LEU A 36 -0.93 9.34 -9.88
CA LEU A 36 -1.88 8.25 -9.67
C LEU A 36 -1.24 6.92 -9.24
N MET A 37 -0.03 6.95 -8.67
CA MET A 37 0.71 5.80 -8.16
C MET A 37 1.01 5.97 -6.68
N LEU A 38 0.52 5.05 -5.86
CA LEU A 38 0.91 4.90 -4.46
C LEU A 38 2.14 3.98 -4.40
N THR A 39 3.26 4.49 -3.90
CA THR A 39 4.48 3.71 -3.69
C THR A 39 4.82 3.64 -2.20
N ILE A 40 5.22 2.45 -1.74
CA ILE A 40 5.70 2.21 -0.38
C ILE A 40 7.07 1.57 -0.49
N ASP A 41 8.10 2.19 0.08
CA ASP A 41 9.48 1.72 -0.02
C ASP A 41 10.15 1.68 1.37
N ASP A 42 10.61 0.50 1.79
CA ASP A 42 11.40 0.33 3.02
C ASP A 42 12.90 0.07 2.78
N GLY A 43 13.36 0.23 1.53
CA GLY A 43 14.71 -0.03 1.06
C GLY A 43 14.99 -1.49 0.67
N LYS A 44 14.07 -2.43 0.98
CA LYS A 44 14.18 -3.85 0.60
C LYS A 44 12.97 -4.34 -0.19
N THR A 45 11.80 -3.88 0.21
CA THR A 45 10.52 -4.20 -0.40
C THR A 45 9.89 -2.91 -0.93
N VAL A 46 9.46 -2.96 -2.19
CA VAL A 46 8.74 -1.86 -2.82
C VAL A 46 7.34 -2.33 -3.18
N VAL A 47 6.31 -1.63 -2.70
CA VAL A 47 4.91 -1.87 -3.04
C VAL A 47 4.44 -0.76 -3.96
N ARG A 48 3.81 -1.09 -5.10
CA ARG A 48 3.29 -0.11 -6.06
C ARG A 48 1.83 -0.40 -6.39
N LEU A 49 0.96 0.55 -6.08
CA LEU A 49 -0.47 0.47 -6.32
C LEU A 49 -0.92 1.66 -7.18
N HIS A 50 -1.33 1.37 -8.40
CA HIS A 50 -1.96 2.37 -9.25
C HIS A 50 -3.37 2.70 -8.73
N ALA A 51 -3.74 3.99 -8.72
CA ALA A 51 -5.05 4.48 -8.27
C ALA A 51 -6.24 3.76 -8.91
N ARG A 52 -6.15 3.36 -10.19
CA ARG A 52 -7.21 2.59 -10.88
C ARG A 52 -7.53 1.23 -10.25
N ASN A 53 -6.60 0.71 -9.45
CA ASN A 53 -6.74 -0.57 -8.75
C ASN A 53 -7.17 -0.39 -7.28
N ILE A 54 -7.41 0.84 -6.83
CA ILE A 54 -8.04 1.12 -5.54
C ILE A 54 -9.53 0.83 -5.70
N ASN A 55 -10.01 -0.21 -5.02
CA ASN A 55 -11.44 -0.55 -5.01
C ASN A 55 -12.20 0.27 -3.97
N ASN A 56 -11.58 0.52 -2.83
CA ASN A 56 -12.17 1.32 -1.75
C ASN A 56 -11.06 1.81 -0.80
N VAL A 57 -11.31 2.92 -0.11
CA VAL A 57 -10.47 3.42 0.99
C VAL A 57 -11.36 3.65 2.21
N HIS A 58 -10.90 3.27 3.39
CA HIS A 58 -11.60 3.50 4.65
C HIS A 58 -10.73 4.40 5.52
N LEU A 59 -11.31 5.49 6.04
CA LEU A 59 -10.67 6.35 7.01
C LEU A 59 -10.81 5.73 8.42
N GLU A 60 -9.68 5.47 9.06
CA GLU A 60 -9.59 5.09 10.48
C GLU A 60 -9.03 6.29 11.29
N LYS A 61 -9.10 6.24 12.63
CA LYS A 61 -8.71 7.38 13.50
C LYS A 61 -7.29 7.93 13.24
N LYS A 62 -6.32 7.05 12.94
CA LYS A 62 -4.90 7.37 12.72
C LYS A 62 -4.28 6.58 11.56
N ALA A 63 -5.14 6.05 10.70
CA ALA A 63 -4.73 5.25 9.56
C ALA A 63 -5.74 5.37 8.43
N ILE A 64 -5.35 4.89 7.26
CA ILE A 64 -6.31 4.53 6.21
C ILE A 64 -6.12 3.06 5.85
N ARG A 65 -7.19 2.43 5.38
CA ARG A 65 -7.17 1.06 4.85
C ARG A 65 -7.65 1.08 3.42
N ILE A 66 -6.82 0.57 2.52
CA ILE A 66 -7.05 0.55 1.08
C ILE A 66 -7.35 -0.89 0.69
N ALA A 67 -8.52 -1.13 0.11
CA ALA A 67 -8.83 -2.39 -0.56
C ALA A 67 -8.31 -2.29 -2.00
N ALA A 68 -7.35 -3.13 -2.36
CA ALA A 68 -6.64 -3.06 -3.63
C ALA A 68 -6.89 -4.31 -4.48
N MET A 69 -7.30 -4.11 -5.74
CA MET A 69 -7.57 -5.18 -6.69
C MET A 69 -6.29 -5.80 -7.25
N ASN A 70 -5.29 -4.96 -7.57
CA ASN A 70 -4.00 -5.39 -8.12
C ASN A 70 -2.91 -4.39 -7.76
N PHE A 71 -1.83 -4.86 -7.16
CA PHE A 71 -0.63 -4.09 -6.90
C PHE A 71 0.61 -4.96 -6.94
N GLU A 72 1.75 -4.32 -7.18
CA GLU A 72 3.04 -5.00 -7.26
C GLU A 72 3.70 -5.01 -5.89
N ILE A 73 4.32 -6.13 -5.57
CA ILE A 73 5.33 -6.23 -4.50
C ILE A 73 6.63 -6.67 -5.16
N ARG A 74 7.65 -5.83 -5.06
CA ARG A 74 9.03 -6.17 -5.44
C ARG A 74 9.84 -6.43 -4.18
N ARG A 75 10.53 -7.57 -4.13
CA ARG A 75 11.51 -7.91 -3.10
C ARG A 75 12.72 -8.50 -3.82
N ASP A 76 13.88 -7.88 -3.62
CA ASP A 76 15.08 -8.19 -4.39
C ASP A 76 14.82 -8.07 -5.91
N ASP A 77 15.12 -9.10 -6.70
CA ASP A 77 14.88 -9.14 -8.16
C ASP A 77 13.50 -9.69 -8.54
N ASP A 78 12.72 -10.18 -7.57
CA ASP A 78 11.42 -10.78 -7.82
C ASP A 78 10.29 -9.74 -7.74
N VAL A 79 9.39 -9.79 -8.73
CA VAL A 79 8.15 -9.01 -8.76
C VAL A 79 6.96 -9.95 -8.71
N SER A 80 5.99 -9.64 -7.85
CA SER A 80 4.72 -10.35 -7.78
C SER A 80 3.56 -9.37 -7.87
N VAL A 81 2.49 -9.80 -8.53
CA VAL A 81 1.23 -9.06 -8.62
C VAL A 81 0.25 -9.72 -7.66
N VAL A 82 -0.27 -8.93 -6.72
CA VAL A 82 -1.14 -9.40 -5.65
C VAL A 82 -2.40 -8.54 -5.54
N SER A 83 -3.45 -9.08 -4.91
CA SER A 83 -4.58 -8.32 -4.38
C SER A 83 -4.56 -8.36 -2.85
N GLY A 84 -5.34 -7.50 -2.20
CA GLY A 84 -5.52 -7.54 -0.75
C GLY A 84 -5.82 -6.18 -0.14
N ALA A 85 -5.50 -6.02 1.14
CA ALA A 85 -5.68 -4.77 1.86
C ALA A 85 -4.34 -4.17 2.30
N ILE A 86 -4.21 -2.85 2.19
CA ILE A 86 -3.05 -2.07 2.64
C ILE A 86 -3.51 -1.09 3.71
N LYS A 87 -3.01 -1.24 4.93
CA LYS A 87 -3.21 -0.28 6.01
C LYS A 87 -1.99 0.62 6.15
N LEU A 88 -2.20 1.93 6.13
CA LEU A 88 -1.16 2.96 6.33
C LEU A 88 -1.42 3.70 7.65
N GLU A 89 -0.51 3.57 8.63
CA GLU A 89 -0.59 4.32 9.89
C GLU A 89 -0.02 5.74 9.72
N LEU A 90 -0.87 6.68 9.29
CA LEU A 90 -0.52 8.05 8.90
C LEU A 90 -0.71 9.08 10.01
N LYS A 91 -1.14 8.65 11.20
CA LYS A 91 -1.39 9.52 12.37
C LYS A 91 -2.38 10.64 11.99
N ASP A 92 -1.98 11.89 12.17
CA ASP A 92 -2.85 13.05 12.00
C ASP A 92 -3.06 13.43 10.51
N GLU A 93 -2.33 12.79 9.59
CA GLU A 93 -2.47 13.02 8.13
C GLU A 93 -3.51 12.11 7.47
N SER A 94 -4.08 11.16 8.22
CA SER A 94 -4.95 10.10 7.66
C SER A 94 -6.11 10.65 6.82
N GLU A 95 -6.74 11.75 7.24
CA GLU A 95 -7.84 12.37 6.51
C GLU A 95 -7.40 13.00 5.18
N ALA A 96 -6.22 13.64 5.15
CA ALA A 96 -5.69 14.24 3.93
C ALA A 96 -5.37 13.17 2.88
N TRP A 97 -4.77 12.06 3.32
CA TRP A 97 -4.49 10.92 2.46
C TRP A 97 -5.76 10.22 1.97
N TYR A 98 -6.77 10.08 2.84
CA TYR A 98 -8.07 9.54 2.45
C TYR A 98 -8.69 10.37 1.30
N LYS A 99 -8.73 11.70 1.45
CA LYS A 99 -9.26 12.59 0.41
C LYS A 99 -8.46 12.49 -0.89
N ALA A 100 -7.13 12.41 -0.82
CA ALA A 100 -6.30 12.31 -2.02
C ALA A 100 -6.46 10.99 -2.77
N LEU A 101 -6.74 9.88 -2.07
CA LEU A 101 -6.88 8.56 -2.66
C LEU A 101 -8.32 8.20 -3.04
N TRP A 102 -9.33 8.89 -2.50
CA TRP A 102 -10.73 8.48 -2.59
C TRP A 102 -11.77 9.61 -2.58
N SER A 103 -11.47 10.77 -3.18
CA SER A 103 -12.46 11.84 -3.42
C SER A 103 -13.14 11.74 -4.77
#